data_AF-A0A6F9D5Z4-F1
#
_entry.id   AF-A0A6F9D5Z4-F1
#
_cell.length_a   1.000
_cell.length_b   1.000
_cell.length_c   1.000
_cell.angle_alpha   90.00
_cell.angle_beta   90.00
_cell.angle_gamma   90.00
#
_symmetry.space_group_name_H-M   'P 1'
#
loop_
_entity.id
_entity.type
_entity.pdbx_description
1 polymer ?
#
loop_
_entity_poly.entity_id
_entity_poly.type
_entity_poly.pdbx_seq_one_letter_code
_entity_poly.pdbx_strand_id
1 'polypeptide(L)'
;MFLPHNCETVLTNCLQSSNEIVVQESVKSTAKITLRQTEEQRNKFLAEIYVILLKGYKHCTTVESNCSSLWLLSQNGELQNCGPMINIMNTEVKNFLDEKTSPILQQEVLTTCMRLFLKWPHLFEKHLKDLFEKIFAMSTFSTIQEQAKIYFLMLKSDLKFAQKCFEPCSPIKSSSEAQHKITAVGFNSIKVATLHQS
;
A
#
# COMPACT_ATOMS: atom_id res chain seq x y z
N MET A 1 -0.62 -22.72 24.84
CA MET A 1 0.05 -21.56 24.18
C MET A 1 -1.05 -20.70 23.59
N PHE A 2 -1.55 -19.67 24.31
CA PHE A 2 -2.83 -18.99 24.00
C PHE A 2 -2.71 -17.46 23.77
N LEU A 3 -1.56 -16.86 24.08
CA LEU A 3 -1.43 -15.41 24.11
C LEU A 3 -1.62 -14.72 22.75
N PRO A 4 -1.00 -15.21 21.64
CA PRO A 4 -1.16 -14.55 20.33
C PRO A 4 -2.59 -14.60 19.81
N HIS A 5 -3.26 -15.74 19.96
CA HIS A 5 -4.64 -15.92 19.51
C HIS A 5 -5.62 -15.05 20.30
N ASN A 6 -5.47 -14.98 21.63
CA ASN A 6 -6.31 -14.11 22.46
C ASN A 6 -6.13 -12.63 22.10
N CYS A 7 -4.90 -12.21 21.77
CA CYS A 7 -4.66 -10.84 21.29
C CYS A 7 -5.35 -10.55 19.95
N GLU A 8 -5.30 -11.48 18.98
CA GLU A 8 -5.99 -11.37 17.70
C GLU A 8 -7.52 -11.28 17.87
N THR A 9 -8.10 -12.10 18.76
CA THR A 9 -9.54 -12.05 19.07
C THR A 9 -9.92 -10.72 19.72
N VAL A 10 -9.14 -10.24 20.70
CA VAL A 10 -9.39 -8.95 21.35
C VAL A 10 -9.32 -7.81 20.34
N LEU A 11 -8.32 -7.81 19.46
CA LEU A 11 -8.19 -6.78 18.41
C LEU A 11 -9.34 -6.83 17.42
N THR A 12 -9.77 -8.02 17.02
CA THR A 12 -10.92 -8.21 16.13
C THR A 12 -12.19 -7.62 16.75
N ASN A 13 -12.42 -7.84 18.04
CA ASN A 13 -13.54 -7.25 18.76
C ASN A 13 -13.41 -5.72 18.85
N CYS A 14 -12.22 -5.20 19.14
CA CYS A 14 -11.99 -3.76 19.23
C CYS A 14 -12.14 -3.06 17.87
N LEU A 15 -11.76 -3.71 16.76
CA LEU A 15 -11.98 -3.20 15.39
C LEU A 15 -13.48 -3.07 15.04
N GLN A 16 -14.35 -3.84 15.70
CA GLN A 16 -15.80 -3.77 15.54
C GLN A 16 -16.47 -2.76 16.47
N SER A 17 -15.70 -2.07 17.31
CA SER A 17 -16.22 -1.08 18.26
C SER A 17 -16.93 0.08 17.54
N SER A 18 -17.97 0.63 18.16
CA SER A 18 -18.59 1.88 17.72
C SER A 18 -17.79 3.11 18.16
N ASN A 19 -16.80 2.95 19.04
CA ASN A 19 -15.95 4.04 19.51
C ASN A 19 -14.79 4.25 18.52
N GLU A 20 -14.77 5.43 17.91
CA GLU A 20 -13.78 5.82 16.91
C GLU A 20 -12.33 5.67 17.39
N ILE A 21 -12.04 6.11 18.61
CA ILE A 21 -10.69 6.03 19.20
C ILE A 21 -10.26 4.57 19.34
N VAL A 22 -11.18 3.70 19.77
CA VAL A 22 -10.89 2.27 19.91
C VAL A 22 -10.57 1.65 18.55
N VAL A 23 -11.34 1.97 17.51
CA VAL A 23 -11.08 1.48 16.14
C VAL A 23 -9.71 1.96 15.66
N GLN A 24 -9.38 3.25 15.83
CA GLN A 24 -8.11 3.80 15.38
C GLN A 24 -6.90 3.16 16.05
N GLU A 25 -6.92 3.01 17.38
CA GLU A 25 -5.83 2.33 18.09
C GLU A 25 -5.72 0.85 17.74
N SER A 26 -6.86 0.20 17.47
CA SER A 26 -6.90 -1.19 17.06
C SER A 26 -6.31 -1.40 15.67
N VAL A 27 -6.60 -0.52 14.71
CA VAL A 27 -6.02 -0.57 13.35
C VAL A 27 -4.50 -0.40 13.42
N LYS A 28 -4.02 0.58 14.20
CA LYS A 28 -2.58 0.80 14.40
C LYS A 28 -1.87 -0.39 15.04
N SER A 29 -2.50 -0.97 16.07
CA SER A 29 -1.96 -2.15 16.77
C SER A 29 -1.95 -3.38 15.87
N THR A 30 -3.01 -3.55 15.07
CA THR A 30 -3.14 -4.61 14.06
C THR A 30 -1.98 -4.53 13.06
N ALA A 31 -1.74 -3.36 12.47
CA ALA A 31 -0.63 -3.17 11.52
C ALA A 31 0.73 -3.58 12.13
N LYS A 32 1.00 -3.19 13.39
CA LYS A 32 2.23 -3.55 14.10
C LYS A 32 2.36 -5.05 14.35
N ILE A 33 1.26 -5.74 14.64
CA ILE A 33 1.25 -7.20 14.86
C ILE A 33 1.44 -7.93 13.54
N THR A 34 0.74 -7.51 12.49
CA THR A 34 0.84 -8.08 11.14
C THR A 34 2.27 -8.04 10.59
N LEU A 35 3.04 -7.00 10.91
CA LEU A 35 4.46 -6.88 10.54
C LEU A 35 5.36 -7.92 11.23
N ARG A 36 4.93 -8.50 12.36
CA ARG A 36 5.71 -9.47 13.14
C ARG A 36 5.32 -10.93 12.86
N GLN A 37 4.24 -11.15 12.12
CA GLN A 37 3.73 -12.47 11.78
C GLN A 37 4.48 -13.07 10.57
N THR A 38 4.49 -14.40 10.48
CA THR A 38 4.86 -15.08 9.23
C THR A 38 3.86 -14.75 8.12
N GLU A 39 4.23 -14.96 6.86
CA GLU A 39 3.33 -14.71 5.73
C GLU A 39 2.02 -15.49 5.84
N GLU A 40 2.10 -16.78 6.20
CA GLU A 40 0.93 -17.63 6.36
C GLU A 40 -0.01 -17.11 7.47
N GLN A 41 0.55 -16.76 8.63
CA GLN A 41 -0.21 -16.21 9.77
C GLN A 41 -0.84 -14.87 9.41
N ARG A 42 -0.07 -13.99 8.77
CA ARG A 42 -0.53 -12.68 8.30
C ARG A 42 -1.68 -12.82 7.32
N ASN A 43 -1.55 -13.66 6.30
CA ASN A 43 -2.58 -13.82 5.27
C ASN A 43 -3.87 -14.36 5.88
N LYS A 44 -3.77 -15.34 6.79
CA LYS A 44 -4.93 -15.86 7.53
C LYS A 44 -5.63 -14.78 8.35
N PHE A 45 -4.87 -14.03 9.15
CA PHE A 45 -5.42 -12.99 10.02
C PHE A 45 -6.01 -11.83 9.21
N LEU A 46 -5.34 -11.38 8.15
CA LEU A 46 -5.83 -10.32 7.28
C LEU A 46 -7.12 -10.71 6.56
N ALA A 47 -7.25 -11.96 6.12
CA ALA A 47 -8.49 -12.47 5.52
C ALA A 47 -9.66 -12.38 6.49
N GLU A 48 -9.44 -12.74 7.76
CA GLU A 48 -10.46 -12.68 8.82
C GLU A 48 -10.95 -11.26 9.09
N ILE A 49 -10.05 -10.29 9.17
CA ILE A 49 -10.39 -8.91 9.56
C ILE A 49 -10.69 -7.97 8.40
N TYR A 50 -10.54 -8.40 7.14
CA TYR A 50 -10.60 -7.51 5.98
C TYR A 50 -11.91 -6.72 5.86
N VAL A 51 -13.03 -7.43 5.97
CA VAL A 51 -14.37 -6.82 5.90
C VAL A 51 -14.60 -5.86 7.07
N ILE A 52 -14.02 -6.15 8.23
CA ILE A 52 -14.10 -5.29 9.41
C ILE A 52 -13.29 -4.01 9.16
N LEU A 53 -12.08 -4.11 8.62
CA LEU A 53 -11.23 -2.97 8.25
C LEU A 53 -11.91 -2.06 7.22
N LEU A 54 -12.52 -2.63 6.17
CA LEU A 54 -13.25 -1.85 5.16
C LEU A 54 -14.38 -1.03 5.77
N LYS A 55 -15.16 -1.63 6.68
CA LYS A 55 -16.25 -0.92 7.40
C LYS A 55 -15.71 0.11 8.39
N GLY A 56 -14.57 -0.21 9.02
CA GLY A 56 -13.87 0.60 10.02
C GLY A 56 -13.12 1.79 9.43
N TYR A 57 -12.82 1.80 8.13
CA TYR A 57 -12.02 2.84 7.47
C TYR A 57 -12.55 4.26 7.75
N LYS A 58 -13.87 4.46 7.70
CA LYS A 58 -14.51 5.75 7.97
C LYS A 58 -14.26 6.31 9.38
N HIS A 59 -13.82 5.48 10.32
CA HIS A 59 -13.47 5.86 11.68
C HIS A 59 -11.98 6.24 11.81
N CYS A 60 -11.19 6.06 10.76
CA CYS A 60 -9.77 6.45 10.72
C CYS A 60 -9.67 7.94 10.38
N THR A 61 -9.53 8.80 11.39
CA THR A 61 -9.44 10.25 11.20
C THR A 61 -8.03 10.79 11.42
N THR A 62 -7.20 10.09 12.19
CA THR A 62 -5.78 10.45 12.35
C THR A 62 -4.94 9.94 11.18
N VAL A 63 -3.87 10.68 10.84
CA VAL A 63 -2.91 10.31 9.78
C VAL A 63 -2.36 8.88 9.98
N GLU A 64 -1.95 8.55 11.21
CA GLU A 64 -1.37 7.22 11.51
C GLU A 64 -2.40 6.09 11.33
N SER A 65 -3.66 6.30 11.75
CA SER A 65 -4.72 5.32 11.56
C SER A 65 -5.07 5.13 10.08
N ASN A 66 -5.14 6.21 9.29
CA ASN A 66 -5.37 6.14 7.85
C ASN A 66 -4.26 5.40 7.12
N CYS A 67 -3.00 5.75 7.40
CA CYS A 67 -1.87 5.06 6.79
C CYS A 67 -1.85 3.56 7.14
N SER A 68 -2.07 3.24 8.42
CA SER A 68 -2.13 1.85 8.88
C SER A 68 -3.27 1.07 8.23
N SER A 69 -4.44 1.70 8.07
CA SER A 69 -5.61 1.10 7.43
C SER A 69 -5.39 0.84 5.95
N LEU A 70 -4.90 1.84 5.20
CA LEU A 70 -4.56 1.70 3.78
C LEU A 70 -3.50 0.62 3.58
N TRP A 71 -2.48 0.59 4.43
CA TRP A 71 -1.47 -0.45 4.40
C TRP A 71 -2.10 -1.83 4.57
N LEU A 72 -2.84 -2.07 5.64
CA LEU A 72 -3.51 -3.35 5.93
C LEU A 72 -4.44 -3.79 4.78
N LEU A 73 -5.27 -2.86 4.28
CA LEU A 73 -6.21 -3.13 3.20
C LEU A 73 -5.51 -3.48 1.88
N SER A 74 -4.34 -2.90 1.63
CA SER A 74 -3.54 -3.22 0.46
C SER A 74 -2.80 -4.56 0.56
N GLN A 75 -2.65 -5.13 1.77
CA GLN A 75 -1.96 -6.40 1.97
C GLN A 75 -2.82 -7.60 1.58
N ASN A 76 -4.14 -7.53 1.76
CA ASN A 76 -5.01 -8.64 1.38
C ASN A 76 -5.13 -8.78 -0.16
N GLY A 77 -5.29 -10.02 -0.62
CA GLY A 77 -5.28 -10.42 -2.04
C GLY A 77 -6.62 -10.97 -2.54
N GLU A 78 -7.71 -10.80 -1.79
CA GLU A 78 -9.02 -11.30 -2.23
C GLU A 78 -9.74 -10.29 -3.15
N LEU A 79 -9.81 -10.65 -4.44
CA LEU A 79 -10.47 -9.85 -5.49
C LEU A 79 -11.96 -9.57 -5.19
N GLN A 80 -12.64 -10.48 -4.49
CA GLN A 80 -14.08 -10.42 -4.25
C GLN A 80 -14.53 -9.17 -3.46
N ASN A 81 -13.62 -8.55 -2.71
CA ASN A 81 -13.91 -7.39 -1.88
C ASN A 81 -13.24 -6.09 -2.39
N CYS A 82 -12.82 -6.03 -3.66
CA CYS A 82 -12.17 -4.86 -4.23
C CYS A 82 -13.11 -3.64 -4.41
N GLY A 83 -14.43 -3.83 -4.52
CA GLY A 83 -15.38 -2.74 -4.73
C GLY A 83 -15.30 -1.62 -3.68
N PRO A 84 -15.46 -1.94 -2.38
CA PRO A 84 -15.26 -0.96 -1.30
C PRO A 84 -13.86 -0.33 -1.30
N MET A 85 -12.81 -1.10 -1.60
CA MET A 85 -11.44 -0.59 -1.68
C MET A 85 -11.26 0.43 -2.82
N ILE A 86 -11.88 0.19 -3.97
CA ILE A 86 -11.90 1.14 -5.10
C ILE A 86 -12.55 2.47 -4.66
N ASN A 87 -13.63 2.43 -3.88
CA ASN A 87 -14.29 3.65 -3.39
C ASN A 87 -13.40 4.44 -2.41
N ILE A 88 -12.68 3.73 -1.54
CA ILE A 88 -11.67 4.35 -0.67
C ILE A 88 -10.60 5.03 -1.54
N MET A 89 -10.01 4.30 -2.50
CA MET A 89 -8.97 4.86 -3.36
C MET A 89 -9.46 6.01 -4.23
N ASN A 90 -10.68 5.99 -4.75
CA ASN A 90 -11.28 7.12 -5.45
C ASN A 90 -11.30 8.38 -4.59
N THR A 91 -11.63 8.23 -3.30
CA THR A 91 -11.68 9.35 -2.34
C THR A 91 -10.28 9.86 -2.02
N GLU A 92 -9.35 8.97 -1.71
CA GLU A 92 -7.97 9.33 -1.37
C GLU A 92 -7.22 9.96 -2.55
N VAL A 93 -7.38 9.42 -3.76
CA VAL A 93 -6.78 9.97 -4.98
C VAL A 93 -7.40 11.34 -5.30
N LYS A 94 -8.71 11.51 -5.11
CA LYS A 94 -9.38 12.80 -5.29
C LYS A 94 -8.78 13.86 -4.36
N ASN A 95 -8.66 13.55 -3.07
CA ASN A 95 -8.22 14.46 -2.01
C ASN A 95 -6.68 14.53 -1.86
N PHE A 96 -5.93 13.88 -2.75
CA PHE A 96 -4.48 13.72 -2.63
C PHE A 96 -3.72 15.04 -2.41
N LEU A 97 -4.11 16.10 -3.14
CA LEU A 97 -3.48 17.43 -3.06
C LEU A 97 -4.23 18.41 -2.13
N ASP A 98 -5.23 17.95 -1.37
CA ASP A 98 -5.91 18.81 -0.40
C ASP A 98 -4.91 19.29 0.66
N GLU A 99 -5.03 20.55 1.09
CA GLU A 99 -4.13 21.16 2.09
C GLU A 99 -4.11 20.40 3.43
N LYS A 100 -5.18 19.66 3.73
CA LYS A 100 -5.30 18.86 4.95
C LYS A 100 -4.58 17.51 4.86
N THR A 101 -4.22 17.08 3.65
CA THR A 101 -3.57 15.79 3.42
C THR A 101 -2.08 15.90 3.74
N SER A 102 -1.64 15.20 4.77
CA SER A 102 -0.23 15.23 5.17
C SER A 102 0.67 14.52 4.12
N PRO A 103 1.96 14.90 3.99
CA PRO A 103 2.88 14.24 3.07
C PRO A 103 3.04 12.74 3.35
N ILE A 104 2.94 12.34 4.62
CA ILE A 104 3.00 10.93 5.04
C ILE A 104 1.81 10.16 4.47
N LEU A 105 0.61 10.74 4.54
CA LEU A 105 -0.58 10.12 3.98
C LEU A 105 -0.50 10.07 2.45
N GLN A 106 -0.04 11.13 1.79
CA GLN A 106 0.18 11.14 0.34
C GLN A 106 1.15 10.02 -0.09
N GLN A 107 2.25 9.84 0.63
CA GLN A 107 3.19 8.75 0.39
C GLN A 107 2.53 7.37 0.54
N GLU A 108 1.71 7.16 1.58
CA GLU A 108 1.02 5.87 1.77
C GLU A 108 -0.06 5.64 0.71
N VAL A 109 -0.79 6.68 0.26
CA VAL A 109 -1.77 6.58 -0.83
C VAL A 109 -1.08 6.18 -2.13
N LEU A 110 0.05 6.82 -2.48
CA LEU A 110 0.84 6.44 -3.65
C LEU A 110 1.33 4.99 -3.57
N THR A 111 1.89 4.61 -2.43
CA THR A 111 2.43 3.26 -2.21
C THR A 111 1.32 2.20 -2.25
N THR A 112 0.17 2.50 -1.66
CA THR A 112 -1.01 1.63 -1.68
C THR A 112 -1.57 1.47 -3.08
N CYS A 113 -1.70 2.56 -3.84
CA CYS A 113 -2.15 2.51 -5.23
C CYS A 113 -1.21 1.65 -6.09
N MET A 114 0.10 1.80 -5.91
CA MET A 114 1.10 0.98 -6.58
C MET A 114 0.98 -0.51 -6.21
N ARG A 115 0.83 -0.87 -4.92
CA ARG A 115 0.59 -2.26 -4.48
C ARG A 115 -0.66 -2.85 -5.15
N LEU A 116 -1.76 -2.10 -5.14
CA LEU A 116 -3.04 -2.55 -5.69
C LEU A 116 -2.98 -2.69 -7.21
N PHE A 117 -2.31 -1.78 -7.91
CA PHE A 117 -2.06 -1.89 -9.34
C PHE A 117 -1.24 -3.14 -9.69
N LEU A 118 -0.17 -3.42 -8.95
CA LEU A 118 0.66 -4.61 -9.19
C LEU A 118 -0.11 -5.92 -8.97
N LYS A 119 -1.10 -5.93 -8.07
CA LYS A 119 -2.00 -7.07 -7.81
C LYS A 119 -3.13 -7.19 -8.84
N TRP A 120 -3.80 -6.07 -9.13
CA TRP A 120 -4.98 -6.01 -10.01
C TRP A 120 -4.88 -4.83 -10.98
N PRO A 121 -4.03 -4.93 -12.03
CA PRO A 121 -3.77 -3.81 -12.93
C PRO A 121 -5.04 -3.23 -13.54
N HIS A 122 -5.93 -4.10 -14.00
CA HIS A 122 -7.18 -3.72 -14.65
C HIS A 122 -8.16 -2.91 -13.78
N LEU A 123 -8.03 -2.94 -12.45
CA LEU A 123 -8.90 -2.19 -11.53
C LEU A 123 -8.27 -0.87 -11.08
N PHE A 124 -6.94 -0.82 -10.93
CA PHE A 124 -6.24 0.29 -10.30
C PHE A 124 -5.36 1.11 -11.26
N GLU A 125 -5.28 0.74 -12.54
CA GLU A 125 -4.54 1.50 -13.56
C GLU A 125 -4.95 2.97 -13.60
N LYS A 126 -6.26 3.25 -13.59
CA LYS A 126 -6.78 4.62 -13.61
C LYS A 126 -6.30 5.42 -12.40
N HIS A 127 -6.45 4.87 -11.19
CA HIS A 127 -6.03 5.52 -9.95
C HIS A 127 -4.54 5.84 -9.95
N LEU A 128 -3.70 4.94 -10.48
CA LEU A 128 -2.27 5.15 -10.54
C LEU A 128 -1.88 6.23 -11.56
N LYS A 129 -2.54 6.25 -12.73
CA LYS A 129 -2.37 7.32 -13.72
C LYS A 129 -2.76 8.68 -13.17
N ASP A 130 -3.96 8.77 -12.58
CA ASP A 130 -4.48 10.01 -11.98
C ASP A 130 -3.52 10.54 -10.89
N LEU A 131 -2.93 9.65 -10.08
CA LEU A 131 -1.92 10.03 -9.08
C LEU A 131 -0.64 10.55 -9.72
N PHE A 132 -0.07 9.86 -10.71
CA PHE A 132 1.15 10.32 -11.37
C PHE A 132 0.96 11.67 -12.05
N GLU A 133 -0.16 11.87 -12.73
CA GLU A 133 -0.50 13.16 -13.35
C GLU A 133 -0.57 14.27 -12.31
N LYS A 134 -1.30 14.06 -11.21
CA LYS A 134 -1.38 15.02 -10.10
C LYS A 134 -0.01 15.32 -9.49
N ILE A 135 0.80 14.29 -9.24
CA ILE A 135 2.10 14.45 -8.59
C ILE A 135 3.07 15.23 -9.48
N PHE A 136 3.18 14.87 -10.76
CA PHE A 136 4.12 15.51 -11.67
C PHE A 136 3.69 16.92 -12.10
N ALA A 137 2.38 17.20 -12.12
CA ALA A 137 1.88 18.52 -12.46
C ALA A 137 1.89 19.50 -11.27
N MET A 138 1.55 19.04 -10.06
CA MET A 138 1.11 19.94 -8.98
C MET A 138 1.72 19.66 -7.60
N SER A 139 2.39 18.52 -7.37
CA SER A 139 2.96 18.25 -6.05
C SER A 139 4.08 19.25 -5.72
N THR A 140 4.05 19.82 -4.52
CA THR A 140 5.12 20.70 -4.01
C THR A 140 6.16 19.93 -3.20
N PHE A 141 5.91 18.64 -2.89
CA PHE A 141 6.80 17.81 -2.09
C PHE A 141 7.76 17.01 -2.97
N SER A 142 9.05 17.37 -2.94
CA SER A 142 10.10 16.74 -3.76
C SER A 142 10.20 15.23 -3.52
N THR A 143 10.11 14.79 -2.27
CA THR A 143 10.15 13.37 -1.89
C THR A 143 9.07 12.54 -2.56
N ILE A 144 7.85 13.08 -2.68
CA ILE A 144 6.72 12.39 -3.32
C ILE A 144 6.93 12.35 -4.84
N GLN A 145 7.42 13.43 -5.44
CA GLN A 145 7.76 13.45 -6.86
C GLN A 145 8.87 12.44 -7.19
N GLU A 146 9.90 12.35 -6.37
CA GLU A 146 11.00 11.40 -6.54
C GLU A 146 10.50 9.96 -6.41
N GLN A 147 9.70 9.66 -5.39
CA GLN A 147 9.10 8.34 -5.22
C GLN A 147 8.21 7.96 -6.42
N ALA A 148 7.39 8.89 -6.92
CA ALA A 148 6.57 8.66 -8.11
C ALA A 148 7.42 8.41 -9.37
N LYS A 149 8.52 9.17 -9.56
CA LYS A 149 9.47 8.94 -10.66
C LYS A 149 10.10 7.54 -10.55
N ILE A 150 10.52 7.13 -9.36
CA ILE A 150 11.08 5.80 -9.12
C ILE A 150 10.04 4.72 -9.48
N TYR A 151 8.81 4.83 -8.99
CA TYR A 151 7.76 3.86 -9.31
C TYR A 151 7.44 3.80 -10.80
N PHE A 152 7.36 4.95 -11.47
CA PHE A 152 7.16 5.02 -12.91
C PHE A 152 8.28 4.34 -13.69
N LEU A 153 9.54 4.61 -13.33
CA LEU A 153 10.71 3.97 -13.94
C LEU A 153 10.76 2.46 -13.67
N MET A 154 10.39 2.03 -12.47
CA MET A 154 10.29 0.60 -12.13
C MET A 154 9.26 -0.11 -13.01
N LEU A 155 8.06 0.44 -13.16
CA LEU A 155 7.02 -0.12 -14.02
C LEU A 155 7.43 -0.18 -15.49
N LYS A 156 8.15 0.83 -15.96
CA LYS A 156 8.64 0.89 -17.35
C LYS A 156 9.79 -0.10 -17.61
N SER A 157 10.62 -0.37 -16.61
CA SER A 157 11.81 -1.18 -16.76
C SER A 157 11.53 -2.67 -16.60
N ASP A 158 10.91 -3.07 -15.48
CA ASP A 158 10.63 -4.48 -15.19
C ASP A 158 9.46 -4.61 -14.20
N LEU A 159 8.30 -5.02 -14.72
CA LEU A 159 7.09 -5.23 -13.92
C LEU A 159 7.26 -6.37 -12.90
N LYS A 160 8.01 -7.42 -13.23
CA LYS A 160 8.23 -8.55 -12.31
C LYS A 160 9.12 -8.13 -11.16
N PHE A 161 10.15 -7.33 -11.43
CA PHE A 161 10.97 -6.74 -10.37
C PHE A 161 10.13 -5.83 -9.47
N ALA A 162 9.27 -4.99 -10.05
CA ALA A 162 8.35 -4.16 -9.28
C ALA A 162 7.44 -5.02 -8.38
N GLN A 163 6.82 -6.08 -8.90
CA GLN A 163 6.02 -7.01 -8.08
C GLN A 163 6.82 -7.56 -6.89
N LYS A 164 8.05 -8.03 -7.13
CA LYS A 164 8.92 -8.56 -6.08
C LYS A 164 9.30 -7.52 -5.01
N CYS A 165 9.49 -6.25 -5.38
CA CYS A 165 9.76 -5.18 -4.42
C CYS A 165 8.58 -4.84 -3.51
N PHE A 166 7.36 -5.15 -3.95
CA PHE A 166 6.12 -4.87 -3.22
C PHE A 166 5.49 -6.11 -2.58
N GLU A 167 6.07 -7.29 -2.80
CA GLU A 167 5.77 -8.47 -1.99
C GLU A 167 6.14 -8.19 -0.52
N PRO A 168 5.29 -8.57 0.43
CA PRO A 168 5.58 -8.35 1.83
C PRO A 168 6.85 -9.10 2.20
N CYS A 169 7.89 -8.38 2.62
CA CYS A 169 9.16 -8.97 3.05
C CYS A 169 8.87 -10.12 4.02
N SER A 170 9.32 -11.32 3.67
CA SER A 170 9.41 -12.41 4.63
C SER A 170 10.19 -11.90 5.85
N PRO A 171 9.76 -12.22 7.09
CA PRO A 171 10.53 -11.83 8.26
C PRO A 171 11.97 -12.27 8.04
N ILE A 172 12.91 -11.34 8.25
CA ILE A 172 14.35 -11.56 8.05
C ILE A 172 14.70 -12.83 8.82
N LYS A 173 14.86 -13.96 8.11
CA LYS A 173 15.68 -15.05 8.63
C LYS A 173 17.05 -14.40 8.76
N SER A 174 17.56 -14.29 9.97
CA SER A 174 18.90 -13.77 10.26
C SER A 174 19.89 -14.33 9.24
N SER A 175 20.22 -13.55 8.22
CA SER A 175 20.97 -14.01 7.07
C SER A 175 22.44 -13.69 7.30
N SER A 176 23.20 -14.69 7.75
CA SER A 176 24.65 -14.67 7.66
C SER A 176 25.17 -14.94 6.25
N GLU A 177 24.30 -15.18 5.24
CA GLU A 177 24.76 -15.62 3.93
C GLU A 177 23.86 -15.08 2.81
N ALA A 178 24.34 -14.06 2.08
CA ALA A 178 23.98 -13.82 0.68
C ALA A 178 24.85 -12.69 0.09
N GLN A 179 26.13 -12.97 -0.12
CA GLN A 179 26.91 -12.25 -1.11
C GLN A 179 26.67 -12.87 -2.51
N HIS A 180 26.66 -11.99 -3.51
CA HIS A 180 26.95 -12.25 -4.94
C HIS A 180 25.87 -12.85 -5.85
N LYS A 181 25.28 -12.01 -6.72
CA LYS A 181 25.67 -11.83 -8.15
C LYS A 181 24.55 -11.14 -8.91
N ILE A 182 24.80 -9.93 -9.40
CA ILE A 182 23.99 -9.28 -10.44
C ILE A 182 24.68 -9.57 -11.77
N THR A 183 23.99 -10.21 -12.70
CA THR A 183 24.43 -10.30 -14.10
C THR A 183 23.36 -9.64 -14.96
N ALA A 184 23.76 -8.57 -15.66
CA ALA A 184 22.91 -7.81 -16.55
C ALA A 184 22.67 -8.59 -17.85
N VAL A 185 21.41 -8.63 -18.31
CA VAL A 185 21.07 -8.99 -19.69
C VAL A 185 20.27 -7.83 -20.27
N GLY A 186 20.88 -7.16 -21.24
CA GLY A 186 20.27 -6.03 -21.95
C GLY A 186 19.20 -6.47 -22.94
N PHE A 187 18.21 -5.61 -23.16
CA PHE A 187 17.34 -5.66 -24.33
C PHE A 187 17.07 -4.26 -24.87
N ASN A 188 17.19 -4.16 -26.20
CA ASN A 188 17.13 -2.96 -27.01
C ASN A 188 15.69 -2.52 -27.31
N SER A 189 15.57 -1.20 -27.48
CA SER A 189 14.62 -0.50 -28.37
C SER A 189 13.17 -0.30 -27.89
N ILE A 190 12.94 0.84 -27.22
CA ILE A 190 11.72 1.65 -27.42
C ILE A 190 12.19 3.07 -27.76
N LYS A 191 11.99 3.49 -29.02
CA LYS A 191 12.25 4.85 -29.48
C LYS A 191 11.26 5.80 -28.80
N VAL A 192 11.77 6.75 -28.03
CA VAL A 192 11.00 7.92 -27.58
C VAL A 192 11.25 9.03 -28.59
N ALA A 193 10.18 9.51 -29.21
CA ALA A 193 10.22 10.66 -30.09
C ALA A 193 10.70 11.90 -29.32
N THR A 194 11.70 12.55 -29.87
CA THR A 194 12.25 13.83 -29.44
C THR A 194 11.18 14.92 -29.58
N LEU A 195 10.80 15.54 -28.46
CA LEU A 195 10.19 16.87 -28.46
C LEU A 195 11.32 17.89 -28.46
N HIS A 196 11.55 18.48 -29.63
CA HIS A 196 12.41 19.64 -29.80
C HIS A 196 11.78 20.88 -29.16
N GLN A 197 12.70 21.69 -28.65
CA GLN A 197 12.52 23.01 -28.06
C GLN A 197 11.72 23.97 -28.94
N SER A 198 11.04 24.89 -28.27
CA SER A 198 11.10 26.33 -28.58
C SER A 198 10.89 27.10 -27.29
#